data_AF-A0A101UQV9-F1
#
_entry.id   AF-A0A101UQV9-F1
#
_cell.length_a   1.000
_cell.length_b   1.000
_cell.length_c   1.000
_cell.angle_alpha   90.00
_cell.angle_beta   90.00
_cell.angle_gamma   90.00
#
_symmetry.space_group_name_H-M   'P 1'
#
loop_
_entity.id
_entity.type
_entity.pdbx_description
1 polymer ?
#
loop_
_entity_poly.entity_id
_entity_poly.type
_entity_poly.pdbx_seq_one_letter_code
_entity_poly.pdbx_strand_id
1 'polypeptide(L)'
;MPDADDVLGVLTEQIETRFQMPIAELRQAVAAAPQASPEAATIVRWHGMLTEAQQVLDQAEDALAEALAQHMDAVPDDEFVELPEHIMQFAHTVNSAHTVREGRAMTVRHLLDPQAIGNRTAVWRSPAARRSPALPTTEPSLPAVGQAPVRGAVR
;
A
#
# COMPACT_ATOMS: atom_id res chain seq x y z
N MET A 1 -14.87 -8.07 -12.51
CA MET A 1 -14.11 -7.19 -11.60
C MET A 1 -14.59 -7.54 -10.21
N PRO A 2 -13.72 -7.69 -9.20
CA PRO A 2 -14.20 -7.72 -7.83
C PRO A 2 -14.92 -6.39 -7.55
N ASP A 3 -16.18 -6.44 -7.09
CA ASP A 3 -16.92 -5.25 -6.67
C ASP A 3 -16.21 -4.59 -5.47
N ALA A 4 -16.41 -3.30 -5.19
CA ALA A 4 -15.70 -2.64 -4.08
C ALA A 4 -15.99 -3.31 -2.72
N ASP A 5 -17.22 -3.80 -2.51
CA ASP A 5 -17.62 -4.67 -1.40
C ASP A 5 -16.78 -5.95 -1.32
N ASP A 6 -16.39 -6.50 -2.47
CA ASP A 6 -15.58 -7.70 -2.56
C ASP A 6 -14.20 -7.48 -1.94
N VAL A 7 -13.59 -6.30 -2.06
CA VAL A 7 -12.24 -6.11 -1.52
C VAL A 7 -12.21 -6.07 0.02
N LEU A 8 -13.22 -5.49 0.70
CA LEU A 8 -13.30 -5.58 2.18
C LEU A 8 -13.57 -7.02 2.62
N GLY A 9 -14.47 -7.72 1.92
CA GLY A 9 -14.77 -9.14 2.18
C GLY A 9 -13.54 -10.03 2.02
N VAL A 10 -12.87 -9.94 0.87
CA VAL A 10 -11.64 -10.70 0.54
C VAL A 10 -10.52 -10.44 1.54
N LEU A 11 -10.31 -9.19 1.95
CA LEU A 11 -9.29 -8.88 2.96
C LEU A 11 -9.68 -9.39 4.35
N THR A 12 -10.97 -9.35 4.69
CA THR A 12 -11.48 -9.93 5.95
C THR A 12 -11.22 -11.44 5.97
N GLU A 13 -11.59 -12.15 4.91
CA GLU A 13 -11.37 -13.59 4.77
C GLU A 13 -9.88 -13.95 4.85
N GLN A 14 -9.00 -13.16 4.24
CA GLN A 14 -7.55 -13.37 4.35
C GLN A 14 -7.03 -13.19 5.78
N ILE A 15 -7.56 -12.22 6.53
CA ILE A 15 -7.20 -12.04 7.95
C ILE A 15 -7.66 -13.26 8.75
N GLU A 16 -8.92 -13.66 8.58
CA GLU A 16 -9.50 -14.80 9.30
C GLU A 16 -8.75 -16.10 8.99
N THR A 17 -8.38 -16.30 7.73
CA THR A 17 -7.54 -17.43 7.31
C THR A 17 -6.15 -17.37 7.93
N ARG A 18 -5.52 -16.19 8.01
CA ARG A 18 -4.18 -16.04 8.61
C ARG A 18 -4.18 -16.37 10.10
N PHE A 19 -5.20 -15.93 10.83
CA PHE A 19 -5.29 -16.09 12.29
C PHE A 19 -6.12 -17.30 12.72
N GLN A 20 -6.76 -18.00 11.79
CA GLN A 20 -7.63 -19.16 12.03
C GLN A 20 -8.76 -18.86 13.03
N MET A 21 -9.29 -17.62 12.98
CA MET A 21 -10.38 -17.18 13.84
C MET A 21 -11.16 -16.02 13.20
N PRO A 22 -12.45 -15.85 13.51
CA PRO A 22 -13.26 -14.75 13.00
C PRO A 22 -12.71 -13.37 13.38
N ILE A 23 -12.89 -12.36 12.52
CA ILE A 23 -12.35 -11.02 12.74
C ILE A 23 -12.88 -10.36 14.02
N ALA A 24 -14.13 -10.67 14.39
CA ALA A 24 -14.74 -10.19 15.63
C ALA A 24 -14.06 -10.75 16.87
N GLU A 25 -13.75 -12.05 16.87
CA GLU A 25 -13.02 -12.70 17.96
C GLU A 25 -11.56 -12.23 18.01
N LEU A 26 -10.92 -12.04 16.86
CA LEU A 26 -9.56 -11.50 16.79
C LEU A 26 -9.50 -10.09 17.38
N ARG A 27 -10.48 -9.23 17.08
CA ARG A 27 -10.61 -7.89 17.69
C ARG A 27 -10.70 -7.96 19.21
N GLN A 28 -11.49 -8.88 19.74
CA GLN A 28 -11.62 -9.07 21.20
C GLN A 28 -10.32 -9.57 21.82
N ALA A 29 -9.66 -10.55 21.21
CA ALA A 29 -8.39 -11.09 21.68
C ALA A 29 -7.29 -10.02 21.71
N VAL A 30 -7.19 -9.21 20.64
CA VAL A 30 -6.27 -8.07 20.55
C VAL A 30 -6.59 -7.02 21.62
N ALA A 31 -7.86 -6.70 21.86
CA ALA A 31 -8.25 -5.74 22.88
C ALA A 31 -7.89 -6.22 24.29
N ALA A 32 -8.03 -7.51 24.58
CA ALA A 32 -7.69 -8.10 25.86
C ALA A 32 -6.17 -8.17 26.11
N ALA A 33 -5.38 -8.47 25.07
CA ALA A 33 -3.94 -8.66 25.19
C ALA A 33 -3.18 -8.12 23.96
N PRO A 34 -3.08 -6.79 23.77
CA PRO A 34 -2.51 -6.20 22.56
C PRO A 34 -1.02 -6.52 22.37
N GLN A 35 -0.31 -6.82 23.46
CA GLN A 35 1.12 -7.16 23.42
C GLN A 35 1.39 -8.63 23.08
N ALA A 36 0.38 -9.51 23.10
CA ALA A 36 0.55 -10.92 22.78
C ALA A 36 0.87 -11.13 21.29
N SER A 37 0.36 -10.25 20.42
CA SER A 37 0.71 -10.21 19.00
C SER A 37 0.63 -8.76 18.47
N PRO A 38 1.77 -8.05 18.44
CA PRO A 38 1.84 -6.69 17.87
C PRO A 38 1.42 -6.64 16.39
N GLU A 39 1.64 -7.74 15.67
CA GLU A 39 1.23 -7.89 14.27
C GLU A 39 -0.30 -7.94 14.15
N ALA A 40 -0.95 -8.82 14.92
CA ALA A 40 -2.41 -8.92 14.94
C ALA A 40 -3.05 -7.59 15.34
N ALA A 41 -2.51 -6.91 16.35
CA ALA A 41 -2.98 -5.60 16.77
C ALA A 41 -2.88 -4.54 15.66
N THR A 42 -1.81 -4.59 14.87
CA THR A 42 -1.61 -3.69 13.73
C THR A 42 -2.59 -4.00 12.59
N ILE A 43 -2.75 -5.27 12.24
CA ILE A 43 -3.69 -5.70 11.19
C ILE A 43 -5.13 -5.35 11.56
N VAL A 44 -5.56 -5.65 12.78
CA VAL A 44 -6.90 -5.31 13.27
C VAL A 44 -7.18 -3.81 13.21
N ARG A 45 -6.21 -2.98 13.60
CA ARG A 45 -6.33 -1.51 13.52
C ARG A 45 -6.53 -1.05 12.07
N TRP A 46 -5.70 -1.54 11.16
CA TRP A 46 -5.80 -1.16 9.74
C TRP A 46 -7.07 -1.69 9.07
N HIS A 47 -7.54 -2.87 9.45
CA HIS A 47 -8.84 -3.40 9.02
C HIS A 47 -10.00 -2.55 9.53
N GLY A 48 -9.95 -2.07 10.77
CA GLY A 48 -10.91 -1.10 11.30
C GLY A 48 -10.96 0.18 10.47
N MET A 49 -9.80 0.78 10.18
CA MET A 49 -9.71 1.97 9.34
C MET A 49 -10.18 1.73 7.89
N LEU A 50 -9.99 0.53 7.34
CA LEU A 50 -10.53 0.15 6.04
C LEU A 50 -12.07 0.05 6.08
N THR A 51 -12.61 -0.53 7.16
CA THR A 51 -14.07 -0.63 7.36
C THR A 51 -14.70 0.76 7.42
N GLU A 52 -14.10 1.68 8.17
CA GLU A 52 -14.54 3.08 8.26
C GLU A 52 -14.46 3.78 6.88
N ALA A 53 -13.37 3.57 6.14
CA ALA A 53 -13.22 4.15 4.80
C ALA A 53 -14.25 3.62 3.80
N GLN A 54 -14.61 2.34 3.88
CA GLN A 54 -15.68 1.76 3.08
C GLN A 54 -17.02 2.44 3.41
N GLN A 55 -17.38 2.55 4.69
CA GLN A 55 -18.63 3.21 5.09
C GLN A 55 -18.74 4.67 4.63
N VAL A 56 -17.62 5.40 4.65
CA VAL A 56 -17.56 6.78 4.14
C VAL A 56 -17.73 6.82 2.62
N LEU A 57 -17.16 5.85 1.89
CA LEU A 57 -17.35 5.73 0.45
C LEU A 57 -18.81 5.45 0.11
N ASP A 58 -19.42 4.47 0.77
CA ASP A 58 -20.83 4.09 0.54
C ASP A 58 -21.76 5.31 0.76
N GLN A 59 -21.56 6.06 1.86
CA GLN A 59 -22.33 7.27 2.13
C GLN A 59 -22.12 8.37 1.09
N ALA A 60 -20.91 8.51 0.55
CA ALA A 60 -20.63 9.49 -0.49
C ALA A 60 -21.27 9.09 -1.83
N GLU A 61 -21.27 7.80 -2.15
CA GLU A 61 -21.91 7.25 -3.35
C GLU A 61 -23.43 7.39 -3.28
N ASP A 62 -24.04 7.07 -2.14
CA ASP A 62 -25.47 7.27 -1.90
C ASP A 62 -25.87 8.74 -2.05
N ALA A 63 -25.09 9.66 -1.47
CA ALA A 63 -25.35 11.09 -1.57
C ALA A 63 -25.25 11.61 -3.02
N LEU A 64 -24.26 11.13 -3.79
CA LEU A 64 -24.13 11.46 -5.21
C LEU A 64 -25.30 10.90 -6.02
N ALA A 65 -25.68 9.64 -5.78
CA ALA A 65 -26.79 8.99 -6.46
C ALA A 65 -28.12 9.71 -6.19
N GLU A 66 -28.37 10.10 -4.94
CA GLU A 66 -29.54 10.88 -4.57
C GLU A 66 -29.56 12.24 -5.27
N ALA A 67 -28.44 12.97 -5.26
CA ALA A 67 -28.34 14.28 -5.91
C ALA A 67 -28.55 14.19 -7.43
N LEU A 68 -28.01 13.14 -8.08
CA LEU A 68 -28.21 12.89 -9.51
C LEU A 68 -29.68 12.54 -9.81
N ALA A 69 -30.32 11.70 -9.00
CA ALA A 69 -31.72 11.35 -9.18
C ALA A 69 -32.62 12.60 -9.09
N GLN A 70 -32.41 13.44 -8.06
CA GLN A 70 -33.15 14.70 -7.90
C GLN A 70 -32.93 15.66 -9.07
N HIS A 71 -31.71 15.71 -9.62
CA HIS A 71 -31.41 16.54 -10.78
C HIS A 71 -32.12 16.03 -12.05
N MET A 72 -32.10 14.72 -12.28
CA MET A 72 -32.79 14.10 -13.42
C MET A 72 -34.31 14.32 -13.36
N ASP A 73 -34.91 14.25 -12.18
CA ASP A 73 -36.35 14.52 -12.01
C ASP A 73 -36.73 16.00 -12.28
N ALA A 74 -35.76 16.91 -12.14
CA ALA A 74 -35.97 18.35 -12.33
C ALA A 74 -35.68 18.83 -13.76
N VAL A 75 -34.91 18.08 -14.55
CA VAL A 75 -34.49 18.45 -15.90
C VAL A 75 -35.39 17.73 -16.94
N PRO A 76 -36.01 18.45 -17.89
CA PRO A 76 -36.78 17.81 -18.96
C PRO A 76 -35.91 16.89 -19.84
N ASP A 77 -36.45 15.75 -20.27
CA ASP A 77 -35.75 14.69 -21.02
C ASP A 77 -35.02 15.15 -22.32
N ASP A 78 -35.36 16.33 -22.86
CA ASP A 78 -34.82 16.87 -24.12
C ASP A 78 -33.80 18.01 -23.94
N GLU A 79 -33.42 18.36 -22.70
CA GLU A 79 -32.50 19.46 -22.42
C GLU A 79 -31.20 18.98 -21.78
N PHE A 80 -30.07 19.23 -22.45
CA PHE A 80 -28.74 19.04 -21.85
C PHE A 80 -28.43 20.23 -20.95
N VAL A 81 -28.60 20.02 -19.64
CA VAL A 81 -28.24 21.00 -18.60
C VAL A 81 -26.92 20.58 -17.96
N GLU A 82 -26.03 21.54 -17.74
CA GLU A 82 -24.78 21.32 -17.03
C GLU A 82 -25.05 20.89 -15.59
N LEU A 83 -24.28 19.93 -15.08
CA LEU A 83 -24.40 19.48 -13.70
C LEU A 83 -24.10 20.65 -12.75
N PRO A 84 -25.00 20.96 -11.81
CA PRO A 84 -24.74 21.96 -10.79
C PRO A 84 -23.46 21.67 -10.00
N GLU A 85 -22.74 22.73 -9.61
CA GLU A 85 -21.48 22.64 -8.86
C GLU A 85 -21.58 21.75 -7.61
N HIS A 86 -22.71 21.74 -6.91
CA HIS A 86 -22.89 20.90 -5.73
C HIS A 86 -22.88 19.39 -6.04
N ILE A 87 -23.36 18.97 -7.22
CA ILE A 87 -23.29 17.58 -7.67
C ILE A 87 -21.85 17.22 -8.02
N MET A 88 -21.14 18.14 -8.66
CA MET A 88 -19.71 18.00 -8.95
C MET A 88 -18.89 17.85 -7.64
N GLN A 89 -19.26 18.58 -6.59
CA GLN A 89 -18.65 18.45 -5.26
C GLN A 89 -18.89 17.07 -4.63
N PHE A 90 -20.07 16.46 -4.80
CA PHE A 90 -20.32 15.08 -4.37
C PHE A 90 -19.44 14.09 -5.15
N ALA A 91 -19.32 14.25 -6.46
CA ALA A 91 -18.43 13.42 -7.28
C ALA A 91 -16.96 13.52 -6.82
N HIS A 92 -16.49 14.72 -6.48
CA HIS A 92 -15.16 14.90 -5.90
C HIS A 92 -15.00 14.21 -4.53
N THR A 93 -16.06 14.22 -3.73
CA THR A 93 -16.09 13.57 -2.41
C THR A 93 -16.00 12.05 -2.55
N VAL A 94 -16.75 11.45 -3.48
CA VAL A 94 -16.65 10.01 -3.82
C VAL A 94 -15.22 9.64 -4.22
N ASN A 95 -14.61 10.39 -5.14
CA ASN A 95 -13.24 10.14 -5.58
C ASN A 95 -12.22 10.20 -4.44
N SER A 96 -12.40 11.15 -3.52
CA SER A 96 -11.56 11.30 -2.34
C SER A 96 -11.73 10.13 -1.38
N ALA A 97 -12.97 9.72 -1.09
CA ALA A 97 -13.28 8.57 -0.23
C ALA A 97 -12.72 7.27 -0.81
N HIS A 98 -12.89 7.06 -2.12
CA HIS A 98 -12.35 5.89 -2.82
C HIS A 98 -10.81 5.84 -2.73
N THR A 99 -10.13 6.98 -2.92
CA THR A 99 -8.66 7.06 -2.78
C THR A 99 -8.19 6.67 -1.38
N VAL A 100 -8.90 7.14 -0.34
CA VAL A 100 -8.59 6.77 1.06
C VAL A 100 -8.79 5.27 1.26
N ARG A 101 -9.92 4.72 0.82
CA ARG A 101 -10.27 3.31 0.93
C ARG A 101 -9.23 2.41 0.26
N GLU A 102 -8.82 2.73 -0.96
CA GLU A 102 -7.77 2.01 -1.68
C GLU A 102 -6.43 2.07 -0.95
N GLY A 103 -6.06 3.23 -0.41
CA GLY A 103 -4.85 3.36 0.41
C GLY A 103 -4.88 2.48 1.67
N ARG A 104 -6.04 2.34 2.31
CA ARG A 104 -6.22 1.42 3.47
C ARG A 104 -6.15 -0.03 3.03
N ALA A 105 -6.83 -0.40 1.94
CA ALA A 105 -6.83 -1.76 1.41
C ALA A 105 -5.41 -2.20 1.01
N MET A 106 -4.65 -1.33 0.34
CA MET A 106 -3.26 -1.61 -0.03
C MET A 106 -2.38 -1.85 1.20
N THR A 107 -2.59 -1.08 2.28
CA THR A 107 -1.84 -1.25 3.53
C THR A 107 -2.17 -2.59 4.20
N VAL A 108 -3.44 -2.96 4.28
CA VAL A 108 -3.84 -4.27 4.82
C VAL A 108 -3.26 -5.40 3.99
N ARG A 109 -3.34 -5.31 2.65
CA ARG A 109 -2.76 -6.30 1.74
C ARG A 109 -1.26 -6.45 1.95
N HIS A 110 -0.54 -5.35 2.14
CA HIS A 110 0.89 -5.37 2.43
C HIS A 110 1.21 -6.08 3.76
N LEU A 111 0.41 -5.85 4.80
CA LEU A 111 0.59 -6.50 6.10
C LEU A 111 0.31 -7.99 6.06
N LEU A 112 -0.61 -8.43 5.19
CA LEU A 112 -0.94 -9.85 5.02
C LEU A 112 0.01 -10.59 4.09
N ASP A 113 0.78 -9.89 3.25
CA ASP A 113 1.75 -10.49 2.34
C ASP A 113 2.97 -11.03 3.11
N PRO A 114 3.21 -12.36 3.11
CA PRO A 114 4.38 -12.96 3.74
C PRO A 114 5.71 -12.58 3.07
N GLN A 115 5.68 -12.12 1.82
CA GLN A 115 6.86 -11.76 1.03
C GLN A 115 7.16 -10.26 1.05
N ALA A 116 6.29 -9.45 1.65
CA ALA A 116 6.45 -8.02 1.78
C ALA A 116 7.79 -7.65 2.44
N ILE A 117 8.41 -6.58 1.94
CA ILE A 117 9.64 -6.02 2.50
C ILE A 117 9.33 -5.56 3.93
N GLY A 118 9.98 -6.17 4.92
CA GLY A 118 9.71 -5.95 6.35
C GLY A 118 9.01 -7.13 7.05
N ASN A 119 8.23 -7.95 6.32
CA ASN A 119 7.54 -9.13 6.85
C ASN A 119 8.33 -10.44 6.69
N ARG A 120 9.46 -10.40 5.99
CA ARG A 120 10.38 -11.55 5.89
C ARG A 120 11.01 -11.84 7.25
N THR A 121 10.34 -12.63 8.07
CA THR A 121 10.94 -13.25 9.23
C THR A 121 12.01 -14.25 8.76
N ALA A 122 13.27 -13.84 8.82
CA ALA A 122 14.44 -14.71 8.98
C ALA A 122 14.80 -15.76 7.90
N VAL A 123 14.26 -15.77 6.68
CA VAL A 123 14.71 -16.70 5.60
C VAL A 123 15.85 -16.13 4.73
N TRP A 124 16.57 -15.12 5.22
CA TRP A 124 17.86 -14.67 4.64
C TRP A 124 19.06 -15.00 5.53
N ARG A 125 18.93 -15.97 6.45
CA ARG A 125 20.07 -16.58 7.13
C ARG A 125 20.19 -18.07 6.78
N SER A 126 20.57 -18.33 5.54
CA SER A 126 21.46 -19.46 5.28
C SER A 126 22.90 -18.95 5.45
N PRO A 127 23.67 -19.39 6.47
CA PRO A 127 25.12 -19.27 6.43
C PRO A 127 25.66 -20.36 5.51
N ALA A 128 25.25 -20.33 4.23
CA ALA A 128 26.07 -20.95 3.22
C ALA A 128 27.24 -19.99 3.02
N ALA A 129 28.41 -20.41 3.50
CA ALA A 129 29.67 -19.73 3.35
C ALA A 129 29.93 -19.36 1.87
N ARG A 130 29.39 -18.22 1.43
CA ARG A 130 29.84 -17.56 0.21
C ARG A 130 31.11 -16.82 0.58
N ARG A 131 32.22 -17.56 0.52
CA ARG A 131 33.47 -16.99 0.02
C ARG A 131 33.19 -16.47 -1.38
N SER A 132 32.78 -15.22 -1.47
CA SER A 132 32.88 -14.47 -2.72
C SER A 132 34.36 -14.39 -3.07
N PRO A 133 34.79 -14.69 -4.31
CA PRO A 133 36.07 -14.21 -4.78
C PRO A 133 36.02 -12.69 -4.67
N ALA A 134 36.89 -12.09 -3.87
CA ALA A 134 37.11 -10.66 -3.93
C ALA A 134 37.51 -10.36 -5.38
N LEU A 135 36.65 -9.63 -6.11
CA LEU A 135 37.06 -8.99 -7.35
C LEU A 135 38.19 -8.04 -6.97
N PRO A 136 39.43 -8.21 -7.49
CA PRO A 136 40.48 -7.25 -7.24
C PRO A 136 40.06 -5.94 -7.88
N THR A 137 39.80 -4.93 -7.05
CA THR A 137 39.71 -3.55 -7.50
C THR A 137 41.10 -3.11 -7.90
N THR A 138 41.47 -3.33 -9.16
CA THR A 138 42.68 -2.73 -9.72
C THR A 138 42.47 -1.23 -9.81
N GLU A 139 43.29 -0.44 -9.11
CA GLU A 139 43.30 1.01 -9.26
C GLU A 139 43.63 1.39 -10.70
N PRO A 140 42.99 2.42 -11.28
CA PRO A 140 43.31 2.88 -12.62
C PRO A 140 44.72 3.50 -12.63
N SER A 141 45.67 2.79 -13.26
CA SER A 141 47.02 3.28 -13.52
C SER A 141 46.96 4.48 -14.46
N LEU A 142 47.22 5.68 -13.93
CA LEU A 142 47.45 6.86 -14.76
C LEU A 142 48.77 6.69 -15.54
N PRO A 143 48.83 7.05 -16.83
CA PRO A 143 50.06 6.97 -17.60
C PRO A 143 51.11 7.91 -17.03
N ALA A 144 52.22 7.35 -16.56
CA ALA A 144 53.39 8.09 -16.14
C ALA A 144 53.98 8.83 -17.35
N VAL A 145 53.94 10.16 -17.32
CA VAL A 145 54.72 10.99 -18.24
C VAL A 145 56.20 10.73 -17.92
N GLY A 146 56.85 10.00 -18.82
CA GLY A 146 58.25 9.61 -18.69
C GLY A 146 59.15 10.84 -18.58
N GLN A 147 59.84 10.96 -17.45
CA GLN A 147 61.03 11.81 -17.38
C GLN A 147 62.17 11.09 -18.10
N ALA A 148 62.66 11.72 -19.16
CA ALA A 148 63.74 11.24 -19.99
C ALA A 148 65.06 11.10 -19.19
N PRO A 149 65.91 10.11 -19.55
CA PRO A 149 67.09 9.75 -18.78
C PRO A 149 68.23 10.76 -18.86
N VAL A 150 68.87 11.00 -17.71
CA VAL A 150 70.17 11.66 -17.58
C VAL A 150 71.27 10.72 -18.12
N ARG A 151 71.95 11.16 -19.19
CA ARG A 151 73.30 10.75 -19.62
C ARG A 151 74.04 12.06 -19.95
N GLY A 152 75.25 12.34 -19.52
CA GLY A 152 76.24 11.59 -18.77
C GLY A 152 77.35 12.53 -18.30
N ALA A 153 78.33 11.95 -17.63
CA ALA A 153 79.48 12.55 -16.96
C ALA A 153 80.34 13.48 -17.82
N VAL A 154 81.00 14.46 -17.19
CA VAL A 154 82.46 14.66 -17.29
C VAL A 154 82.99 15.24 -15.96
N ARG A 155 84.06 14.59 -15.49
CA ARG A 155 85.23 15.07 -14.75
C ARG A 155 85.36 16.58 -14.48
#